data_AF-A0A2V3U629-F1
#
_entry.id   AF-A0A2V3U629-F1
#
_cell.length_a   1.000
_cell.length_b   1.000
_cell.length_c   1.000
_cell.angle_alpha   90.00
_cell.angle_beta   90.00
_cell.angle_gamma   90.00
#
_symmetry.space_group_name_H-M   'P 1'
#
loop_
_entity.id
_entity.type
_entity.pdbx_description
1 polymer ?
#
loop_
_entity_poly.entity_id
_entity_poly.type
_entity_poly.pdbx_seq_one_letter_code
_entity_poly.pdbx_strand_id
1 'polypeptide(L)'
;MTQHVLFIVTNAAVIGPHNRKTGFFFAEVAHRFDVLDKAGVAIEFASPAGGWTPYDAYDENDPAQEAFLRSKAFRRLNHSRKLSEVDAADYDAILMPGGLGPMVDIARNPQVQQAVVRAWSTGKLVTAVCHGPCSLLGVDLGDGVPFVRGKKLTAFSRKEEYDYAREDVAYELEDALRAEGADYSSTDNWQPKVVVDGRLITGQNPASAGPLAKELLAALKKLAQEGCKGPPSGRCRSTAPEGLSPQARPRPVLEADWADRVYGTGGPNCMASSTAAD
;
A
#
# COMPACT_ATOMS: atom_id res chain seq x y z
N MET A 1 2.59 -4.29 -24.87
CA MET A 1 1.48 -4.61 -23.95
C MET A 1 1.17 -3.36 -23.16
N THR A 2 -0.11 -3.11 -22.86
CA THR A 2 -0.54 -2.02 -21.97
C THR A 2 -0.10 -2.35 -20.54
N GLN A 3 0.46 -1.39 -19.81
CA GLN A 3 0.79 -1.58 -18.40
C GLN A 3 -0.43 -1.35 -17.52
N HIS A 4 -0.54 -2.06 -16.41
CA HIS A 4 -1.67 -1.99 -15.47
C HIS A 4 -1.21 -1.59 -14.06
N VAL A 5 -1.88 -0.61 -13.45
CA VAL A 5 -1.58 -0.15 -12.09
C VAL A 5 -2.84 -0.21 -11.23
N LEU A 6 -2.71 -0.83 -10.06
CA LEU A 6 -3.76 -0.88 -9.04
C LEU A 6 -3.53 0.22 -8.00
N PHE A 7 -4.47 1.14 -7.88
CA PHE A 7 -4.53 2.10 -6.79
C PHE A 7 -5.32 1.48 -5.64
N ILE A 8 -4.71 1.40 -4.46
CA ILE A 8 -5.35 0.94 -3.22
C ILE A 8 -5.60 2.18 -2.35
N VAL A 9 -6.86 2.60 -2.27
CA VAL A 9 -7.30 3.83 -1.58
C VAL A 9 -8.09 3.51 -0.31
N THR A 10 -8.09 4.44 0.64
CA THR A 10 -8.84 4.34 1.90
C THR A 10 -10.36 4.46 1.69
N ASN A 11 -11.13 3.82 2.57
CA ASN A 11 -12.56 4.07 2.78
C ASN A 11 -12.83 4.98 4.00
N ALA A 12 -11.82 5.29 4.82
CA ALA A 12 -11.98 6.00 6.08
C ALA A 12 -12.24 7.49 5.88
N ALA A 13 -13.41 7.95 6.36
CA ALA A 13 -13.86 9.35 6.22
C ALA A 13 -13.56 10.24 7.43
N VAL A 14 -13.13 9.63 8.55
CA VAL A 14 -12.82 10.31 9.81
C VAL A 14 -11.61 9.65 10.48
N ILE A 15 -10.85 10.44 11.25
CA ILE A 15 -9.71 9.98 12.04
C ILE A 15 -9.70 10.63 13.43
N GLY A 16 -9.14 9.90 14.39
CA GLY A 16 -8.69 10.46 15.68
C GLY A 16 -9.81 10.77 16.67
N PRO A 17 -9.42 11.17 17.90
CA PRO A 17 -10.36 11.50 18.97
C PRO A 17 -11.22 12.73 18.67
N HIS A 18 -10.78 13.62 17.77
CA HIS A 18 -11.51 14.81 17.38
C HIS A 18 -12.47 14.60 16.20
N ASN A 19 -12.59 13.36 15.70
CA ASN A 19 -13.44 13.00 14.58
C ASN A 19 -13.16 13.89 13.34
N ARG A 20 -11.88 14.15 13.07
CA ARG A 20 -11.43 14.98 11.96
C ARG A 20 -11.84 14.32 10.65
N LYS A 21 -12.55 15.06 9.78
CA LYS A 21 -12.87 14.58 8.43
C LYS A 21 -11.59 14.35 7.64
N THR A 22 -11.55 13.26 6.88
CA THR A 22 -10.40 12.92 6.05
C THR A 22 -10.80 11.98 4.90
N GLY A 23 -9.81 11.49 4.18
CA GLY A 23 -9.90 10.52 3.10
C GLY A 23 -8.52 10.31 2.49
N PHE A 24 -8.47 9.93 1.22
CA PHE A 24 -7.22 10.05 0.47
C PHE A 24 -6.95 11.52 0.13
N PHE A 25 -5.67 11.90 0.06
CA PHE A 25 -5.29 13.26 -0.36
C PHE A 25 -5.54 13.42 -1.87
N PHE A 26 -6.39 14.36 -2.29
CA PHE A 26 -6.92 14.38 -3.66
C PHE A 26 -5.82 14.52 -4.74
N ALA A 27 -4.89 15.45 -4.53
CA ALA A 27 -3.74 15.67 -5.41
C ALA A 27 -2.88 14.41 -5.60
N GLU A 28 -2.80 13.57 -4.56
CA GLU A 28 -2.00 12.35 -4.61
C GLU A 28 -2.61 11.28 -5.52
N VAL A 29 -3.92 11.30 -5.76
CA VAL A 29 -4.50 10.45 -6.81
C VAL A 29 -4.47 11.18 -8.14
N ALA A 30 -4.95 12.41 -8.19
CA ALA A 30 -5.15 13.16 -9.43
C ALA A 30 -3.87 13.36 -10.25
N HIS A 31 -2.76 13.79 -9.61
CA HIS A 31 -1.49 14.05 -10.31
C HIS A 31 -0.88 12.77 -10.87
N ARG A 32 -1.04 11.65 -10.17
CA ARG A 32 -0.54 10.35 -10.61
C ARG A 32 -1.39 9.79 -11.74
N PHE A 33 -2.70 9.88 -11.59
CA PHE A 33 -3.65 9.52 -12.63
C PHE A 33 -3.34 10.27 -13.92
N ASP A 34 -3.16 11.59 -13.86
CA ASP A 34 -2.88 12.43 -15.04
C ASP A 34 -1.62 11.95 -15.81
N VAL A 35 -0.52 11.70 -15.09
CA VAL A 35 0.75 11.25 -15.69
C VAL A 35 0.62 9.84 -16.30
N LEU A 36 -0.01 8.91 -15.58
CA LEU A 36 -0.14 7.51 -16.00
C LEU A 36 -1.14 7.35 -17.15
N ASP A 37 -2.29 8.01 -17.08
CA ASP A 37 -3.34 7.97 -18.11
C ASP A 37 -2.84 8.56 -19.43
N LYS A 38 -2.15 9.71 -19.40
CA LYS A 38 -1.47 10.30 -20.58
C LYS A 38 -0.41 9.37 -21.19
N ALA A 39 0.18 8.49 -20.39
CA ALA A 39 1.13 7.50 -20.86
C ALA A 39 0.48 6.20 -21.36
N GLY A 40 -0.86 6.11 -21.34
CA GLY A 40 -1.61 4.94 -21.78
C GLY A 40 -1.57 3.77 -20.80
N VAL A 41 -1.27 4.02 -19.52
CA VAL A 41 -1.30 3.01 -18.46
C VAL A 41 -2.76 2.80 -18.03
N ALA A 42 -3.19 1.54 -17.97
CA ALA A 42 -4.50 1.18 -17.46
C ALA A 42 -4.53 1.26 -15.93
N ILE A 43 -5.54 1.94 -15.38
CA ILE A 43 -5.66 2.23 -13.95
C ILE A 43 -6.95 1.63 -13.39
N GLU A 44 -6.80 0.84 -12.33
CA GLU A 44 -7.89 0.26 -11.54
C GLU A 44 -7.82 0.78 -10.10
N PHE A 45 -8.97 0.88 -9.45
CA PHE A 45 -9.09 1.35 -8.07
C PHE A 45 -9.72 0.27 -7.21
N ALA A 46 -9.07 -0.05 -6.10
CA ALA A 46 -9.60 -0.89 -5.04
C ALA A 46 -9.49 -0.19 -3.69
N SER A 47 -10.32 -0.61 -2.75
CA SER A 47 -10.27 -0.18 -1.36
C SER A 47 -10.61 -1.37 -0.44
N PRO A 48 -10.23 -1.36 0.85
CA PRO A 48 -10.50 -2.48 1.75
C PRO A 48 -11.96 -2.95 1.73
N ALA A 49 -12.91 -2.02 1.78
CA ALA A 49 -14.34 -2.32 1.77
C ALA A 49 -14.95 -2.35 0.36
N GLY A 50 -14.27 -1.79 -0.64
CA GLY A 50 -14.86 -1.47 -1.94
C GLY A 50 -15.85 -0.30 -1.86
N GLY A 51 -16.45 0.06 -2.98
CA GLY A 51 -17.46 1.12 -3.05
C GLY A 51 -16.88 2.52 -2.90
N TRP A 52 -17.55 3.35 -2.10
CA TRP A 52 -17.26 4.77 -1.95
C TRP A 52 -15.98 5.03 -1.15
N THR A 53 -15.24 6.06 -1.57
CA THR A 53 -13.94 6.43 -1.00
C THR A 53 -13.91 7.95 -0.77
N PRO A 54 -13.77 8.42 0.48
CA PRO A 54 -13.70 9.84 0.80
C PRO A 54 -12.37 10.45 0.33
N TYR A 55 -12.39 11.75 0.06
CA TYR A 55 -11.20 12.53 -0.27
C TYR A 55 -11.06 13.76 0.63
N ASP A 56 -9.84 14.28 0.72
CA ASP A 56 -9.49 15.51 1.42
C ASP A 56 -8.60 16.41 0.53
N ALA A 57 -8.51 17.69 0.89
CA ALA A 57 -7.60 18.68 0.28
C ALA A 57 -7.72 18.82 -1.24
N TYR A 58 -8.95 18.85 -1.76
CA TYR A 58 -9.22 19.20 -3.16
C TYR A 58 -8.94 20.69 -3.42
N ASP A 59 -8.19 20.98 -4.48
CA ASP A 59 -7.96 22.33 -4.98
C ASP A 59 -8.59 22.49 -6.37
N GLU A 60 -9.59 23.37 -6.47
CA GLU A 60 -10.29 23.68 -7.72
C GLU A 60 -9.46 24.48 -8.72
N ASN A 61 -8.37 25.10 -8.27
CA ASN A 61 -7.44 25.85 -9.13
C ASN A 61 -6.36 24.96 -9.74
N ASP A 62 -6.26 23.70 -9.30
CA ASP A 62 -5.35 22.72 -9.85
C ASP A 62 -5.99 22.01 -11.06
N PRO A 63 -5.49 22.24 -12.29
CA PRO A 63 -6.13 21.70 -13.48
C PRO A 63 -6.16 20.17 -13.54
N ALA A 64 -5.18 19.49 -12.93
CA ALA A 64 -5.14 18.03 -12.90
C ALA A 64 -6.20 17.48 -11.94
N GLN A 65 -6.42 18.18 -10.82
CA GLN A 65 -7.46 17.80 -9.86
C GLN A 65 -8.86 18.03 -10.43
N GLU A 66 -9.10 19.20 -11.03
CA GLU A 66 -10.37 19.53 -11.68
C GLU A 66 -10.73 18.51 -12.76
N ALA A 67 -9.77 18.20 -13.64
CA ALA A 67 -9.95 17.24 -14.72
C ALA A 67 -10.21 15.82 -14.16
N PHE A 68 -9.49 15.41 -13.12
CA PHE A 68 -9.70 14.12 -12.49
C PHE A 68 -11.10 14.03 -11.87
N LEU A 69 -11.55 15.06 -11.14
CA LEU A 69 -12.86 15.10 -10.49
C LEU A 69 -14.01 14.89 -11.49
N ARG A 70 -13.89 15.47 -12.70
CA ARG A 70 -14.91 15.33 -13.76
C ARG A 70 -14.82 14.03 -14.57
N SER A 71 -13.71 13.30 -14.43
CA SER A 71 -13.40 12.13 -15.25
C SER A 71 -14.28 10.91 -14.95
N LYS A 72 -14.32 9.98 -15.91
CA LYS A 72 -14.87 8.63 -15.65
C LYS A 72 -14.03 7.86 -14.63
N ALA A 73 -12.75 8.17 -14.48
CA ALA A 73 -11.86 7.50 -13.54
C ALA A 73 -12.24 7.82 -12.09
N PHE A 74 -12.56 9.07 -11.77
CA PHE A 74 -13.05 9.43 -10.44
C PHE A 74 -14.40 8.78 -10.11
N ARG A 75 -15.28 8.59 -11.11
CA ARG A 75 -16.51 7.79 -10.94
C ARG A 75 -16.18 6.33 -10.63
N ARG A 76 -15.21 5.72 -11.33
CA ARG A 76 -14.75 4.35 -11.03
C ARG A 76 -14.12 4.25 -9.65
N LEU A 77 -13.35 5.26 -9.23
CA LEU A 77 -12.76 5.32 -7.90
C LEU A 77 -13.83 5.33 -6.81
N ASN A 78 -14.92 6.09 -6.97
CA ASN A 78 -16.06 6.09 -6.04
C ASN A 78 -16.94 4.83 -6.10
N HIS A 79 -16.63 3.92 -7.03
CA HIS A 79 -17.19 2.56 -7.12
C HIS A 79 -16.04 1.55 -7.12
N SER A 80 -15.04 1.77 -6.25
CA SER A 80 -13.83 0.95 -6.18
C SER A 80 -14.17 -0.52 -5.95
N ARG A 81 -13.34 -1.41 -6.47
CA ARG A 81 -13.47 -2.84 -6.15
C ARG A 81 -13.09 -3.09 -4.70
N LYS A 82 -13.69 -4.12 -4.12
CA LYS A 82 -13.23 -4.60 -2.82
C LYS A 82 -11.85 -5.24 -2.99
N LEU A 83 -10.92 -4.91 -2.11
CA LEU A 83 -9.52 -5.37 -2.22
C LEU A 83 -9.42 -6.91 -2.22
N SER A 84 -10.31 -7.60 -1.52
CA SER A 84 -10.38 -9.07 -1.52
C SER A 84 -10.78 -9.71 -2.86
N GLU A 85 -11.23 -8.92 -3.83
CA GLU A 85 -11.69 -9.41 -5.14
C GLU A 85 -10.66 -9.20 -6.26
N VAL A 86 -9.51 -8.60 -5.94
CA VAL A 86 -8.41 -8.34 -6.89
C VAL A 86 -7.16 -9.10 -6.47
N ASP A 87 -6.41 -9.64 -7.43
CA ASP A 87 -5.07 -10.16 -7.17
C ASP A 87 -4.02 -9.12 -7.60
N ALA A 88 -3.18 -8.68 -6.67
CA ALA A 88 -2.12 -7.73 -6.97
C ALA A 88 -1.11 -8.26 -8.00
N ALA A 89 -1.05 -9.58 -8.22
CA ALA A 89 -0.23 -10.21 -9.25
C ALA A 89 -0.70 -9.90 -10.70
N ASP A 90 -1.95 -9.50 -10.89
CA ASP A 90 -2.52 -9.18 -12.21
C ASP A 90 -2.09 -7.79 -12.72
N TYR A 91 -1.43 -6.99 -11.88
CA TYR A 91 -0.96 -5.64 -12.19
C TYR A 91 0.55 -5.61 -12.31
N ASP A 92 1.08 -4.55 -12.91
CA ASP A 92 2.53 -4.29 -12.99
C ASP A 92 3.02 -3.49 -11.77
N ALA A 93 2.12 -2.74 -11.13
CA ALA A 93 2.39 -2.02 -9.89
C ALA A 93 1.15 -1.90 -9.01
N ILE A 94 1.39 -1.83 -7.70
CA ILE A 94 0.42 -1.30 -6.73
C ILE A 94 0.83 0.10 -6.27
N LEU A 95 -0.16 0.93 -5.95
CA LEU A 95 0.02 2.30 -5.52
C LEU A 95 -0.88 2.62 -4.33
N MET A 96 -0.28 3.07 -3.23
CA MET A 96 -0.97 3.47 -2.00
C MET A 96 -0.84 5.00 -1.81
N PRO A 97 -1.86 5.78 -2.19
CA PRO A 97 -1.93 7.20 -1.86
C PRO A 97 -2.01 7.42 -0.34
N GLY A 98 -1.61 8.60 0.10
CA GLY A 98 -1.74 9.08 1.47
C GLY A 98 -3.03 9.87 1.68
N GLY A 99 -2.95 10.91 2.51
CA GLY A 99 -4.08 11.44 3.29
C GLY A 99 -4.10 10.80 4.68
N LEU A 100 -4.93 11.27 5.61
CA LEU A 100 -4.95 10.67 6.96
C LEU A 100 -5.79 9.39 7.00
N GLY A 101 -6.74 9.19 6.08
CA GLY A 101 -7.57 7.99 6.04
C GLY A 101 -6.81 6.64 6.04
N PRO A 102 -5.70 6.48 5.28
CA PRO A 102 -4.84 5.30 5.37
C PRO A 102 -4.37 4.92 6.78
N MET A 103 -4.22 5.86 7.70
CA MET A 103 -3.83 5.57 9.09
C MET A 103 -4.93 4.84 9.88
N VAL A 104 -6.16 4.79 9.34
CA VAL A 104 -7.33 4.16 9.97
C VAL A 104 -7.57 2.75 9.43
N ASP A 105 -7.59 2.57 8.11
CA ASP A 105 -8.06 1.31 7.49
C ASP A 105 -7.08 0.64 6.53
N ILE A 106 -5.94 1.27 6.23
CA ILE A 106 -4.85 0.69 5.43
C ILE A 106 -3.73 0.17 6.33
N ALA A 107 -3.37 0.91 7.38
CA ALA A 107 -2.35 0.54 8.34
C ALA A 107 -2.66 -0.82 8.99
N ARG A 108 -1.71 -1.78 8.91
CA ARG A 108 -1.84 -3.14 9.46
C ARG A 108 -3.09 -3.91 9.02
N ASN A 109 -3.72 -3.52 7.90
CA ASN A 109 -4.86 -4.24 7.36
C ASN A 109 -4.38 -5.54 6.69
N PRO A 110 -4.88 -6.72 7.08
CA PRO A 110 -4.42 -8.00 6.54
C PRO A 110 -4.57 -8.13 5.01
N GLN A 111 -5.61 -7.55 4.42
CA GLN A 111 -5.84 -7.58 2.97
C GLN A 111 -4.84 -6.69 2.23
N VAL A 112 -4.50 -5.53 2.81
CA VAL A 112 -3.45 -4.65 2.27
C VAL A 112 -2.09 -5.32 2.38
N GLN A 113 -1.76 -5.90 3.54
CA GLN A 113 -0.51 -6.64 3.71
C GLN A 113 -0.39 -7.78 2.70
N GLN A 114 -1.47 -8.54 2.50
CA GLN A 114 -1.53 -9.59 1.49
C GLN A 114 -1.31 -9.04 0.08
N ALA A 115 -1.92 -7.90 -0.29
CA ALA A 115 -1.70 -7.27 -1.58
C ALA A 115 -0.23 -6.88 -1.78
N VAL A 116 0.43 -6.33 -0.74
CA VAL A 116 1.87 -6.02 -0.78
C VAL A 116 2.71 -7.28 -0.94
N VAL A 117 2.45 -8.34 -0.17
CA VAL A 117 3.15 -9.64 -0.31
C VAL A 117 2.97 -10.22 -1.71
N ARG A 118 1.74 -10.19 -2.24
CA ARG A 118 1.42 -10.71 -3.58
C ARG A 118 2.14 -9.93 -4.68
N ALA A 119 2.06 -8.59 -4.65
CA ALA A 119 2.79 -7.73 -5.59
C ALA A 119 4.30 -7.97 -5.50
N TRP A 120 4.85 -8.00 -4.28
CA TRP A 120 6.29 -8.15 -4.09
C TRP A 120 6.81 -9.50 -4.57
N SER A 121 6.14 -10.59 -4.18
CA SER A 121 6.56 -11.97 -4.50
C SER A 121 6.42 -12.30 -5.98
N THR A 122 5.58 -11.57 -6.71
CA THR A 122 5.38 -11.75 -8.16
C THR A 122 6.14 -10.72 -9.01
N GLY A 123 7.12 -10.04 -8.41
CA GLY A 123 8.03 -9.16 -9.14
C GLY A 123 7.45 -7.78 -9.50
N LYS A 124 6.31 -7.39 -8.94
CA LYS A 124 5.63 -6.11 -9.27
C LYS A 124 6.22 -4.94 -8.52
N LEU A 125 5.96 -3.73 -8.98
CA LEU A 125 6.36 -2.51 -8.28
C LEU A 125 5.41 -2.26 -7.09
N VAL A 126 5.98 -1.80 -5.99
CA VAL A 126 5.23 -1.38 -4.79
C VAL A 126 5.49 0.10 -4.59
N THR A 127 4.43 0.90 -4.65
CA THR A 127 4.56 2.35 -4.58
C THR A 127 3.66 2.97 -3.52
N ALA A 128 4.14 3.97 -2.80
CA ALA A 128 3.38 4.61 -1.73
C ALA A 128 3.81 6.07 -1.50
N VAL A 129 2.95 6.91 -0.94
CA VAL A 129 3.31 8.32 -0.67
C VAL A 129 2.67 8.87 0.60
N CYS A 130 3.31 9.84 1.24
CA CYS A 130 2.73 10.58 2.37
C CYS A 130 2.43 9.60 3.50
N HIS A 131 1.19 9.40 3.89
CA HIS A 131 0.81 8.37 4.86
C HIS A 131 0.60 6.97 4.26
N GLY A 132 0.50 6.85 2.94
CA GLY A 132 0.35 5.58 2.23
C GLY A 132 1.39 4.50 2.58
N PRO A 133 2.67 4.82 2.90
CA PRO A 133 3.65 3.86 3.40
C PRO A 133 3.25 3.17 4.72
N CYS A 134 2.20 3.61 5.43
CA CYS A 134 1.62 2.83 6.54
C CYS A 134 1.16 1.43 6.10
N SER A 135 0.84 1.26 4.81
CA SER A 135 0.52 -0.03 4.18
C SER A 135 1.66 -1.06 4.23
N LEU A 136 2.89 -0.61 4.46
CA LEU A 136 4.08 -1.46 4.52
C LEU A 136 4.36 -1.99 5.93
N LEU A 137 3.70 -1.42 6.95
CA LEU A 137 3.91 -1.79 8.35
C LEU A 137 3.40 -3.20 8.64
N GLY A 138 4.23 -4.00 9.31
CA GLY A 138 3.93 -5.36 9.70
C GLY A 138 3.80 -6.34 8.54
N VAL A 139 4.15 -5.95 7.31
CA VAL A 139 4.22 -6.88 6.18
C VAL A 139 5.38 -7.85 6.41
N ASP A 140 5.10 -9.15 6.28
CA ASP A 140 6.08 -10.24 6.38
C ASP A 140 6.00 -11.08 5.09
N LEU A 141 7.16 -11.37 4.47
CA LEU A 141 7.23 -12.19 3.25
C LEU A 141 7.24 -13.70 3.54
N GLY A 142 7.09 -14.09 4.81
CA GLY A 142 7.08 -15.47 5.30
C GLY A 142 8.37 -15.88 6.02
N ASP A 143 9.29 -14.94 6.27
CA ASP A 143 10.57 -15.16 6.94
C ASP A 143 10.63 -14.58 8.36
N GLY A 144 9.53 -13.98 8.84
CA GLY A 144 9.46 -13.37 10.17
C GLY A 144 10.14 -12.00 10.25
N VAL A 145 10.60 -11.46 9.12
CA VAL A 145 11.30 -10.18 9.05
C VAL A 145 10.35 -9.13 8.45
N PRO A 146 10.08 -8.02 9.17
CA PRO A 146 9.40 -6.87 8.60
C PRO A 146 9.94 -6.47 7.24
N PHE A 147 9.03 -6.38 6.27
CA PHE A 147 9.31 -6.07 4.87
C PHE A 147 10.20 -4.85 4.71
N VAL A 148 9.98 -3.81 5.50
CA VAL A 148 10.72 -2.55 5.38
C VAL A 148 12.14 -2.62 5.92
N ARG A 149 12.54 -3.69 6.61
CA ARG A 149 13.87 -3.80 7.22
C ARG A 149 14.99 -3.69 6.20
N GLY A 150 15.87 -2.71 6.41
CA GLY A 150 17.01 -2.41 5.53
C GLY A 150 16.63 -1.78 4.19
N LYS A 151 15.34 -1.53 3.93
CA LYS A 151 14.90 -0.87 2.70
C LYS A 151 15.01 0.64 2.84
N LYS A 152 15.46 1.28 1.76
CA LYS A 152 15.48 2.75 1.67
C LYS A 152 14.10 3.25 1.31
N LEU A 153 13.56 4.14 2.12
CA LEU A 153 12.24 4.72 1.86
C LEU A 153 12.09 6.13 2.43
N THR A 154 10.99 6.77 2.06
CA THR A 154 10.50 8.01 2.66
C THR A 154 8.99 7.89 2.88
N ALA A 155 8.42 8.78 3.70
CA ALA A 155 7.00 8.89 4.00
C ALA A 155 6.75 10.24 4.67
N PHE A 156 5.51 10.58 5.01
CA PHE A 156 5.20 11.80 5.73
C PHE A 156 6.03 11.86 7.01
N SER A 157 6.82 12.92 7.17
CA SER A 157 7.81 13.00 8.23
C SER A 157 7.17 13.33 9.56
N ARG A 158 7.85 12.97 10.65
CA ARG A 158 7.46 13.38 12.00
C ARG A 158 7.32 14.90 12.13
N LYS A 159 8.20 15.64 11.45
CA LYS A 159 8.19 17.11 11.46
C LYS A 159 7.00 17.69 10.71
N GLU A 160 6.58 17.07 9.62
CA GLU A 160 5.37 17.47 8.90
C GLU A 160 4.12 17.13 9.73
N GLU A 161 4.09 15.98 10.41
CA GLU A 161 2.99 15.56 11.27
C GLU A 161 2.74 16.51 12.44
N TYR A 162 3.82 17.02 13.04
CA TYR A 162 3.77 17.88 14.22
C TYR A 162 2.87 19.11 14.04
N ASP A 163 2.96 19.78 12.88
CA ASP A 163 2.19 20.98 12.57
C ASP A 163 0.91 20.68 11.75
N TYR A 164 0.58 19.41 11.54
CA TYR A 164 -0.53 19.01 10.65
C TYR A 164 -1.66 18.24 11.36
N ALA A 165 -1.37 17.06 11.92
CA ALA A 165 -2.41 16.18 12.46
C ALA A 165 -1.94 15.28 13.61
N ARG A 166 -0.84 15.64 14.29
CA ARG A 166 -0.26 14.87 15.40
C ARG A 166 -1.25 14.42 16.46
N GLU A 167 -2.23 15.26 16.80
CA GLU A 167 -3.23 14.96 17.84
C GLU A 167 -4.30 13.97 17.38
N ASP A 168 -4.43 13.74 16.06
CA ASP A 168 -5.44 12.87 15.46
C ASP A 168 -4.88 11.49 15.08
N VAL A 169 -3.57 11.36 14.89
CA VAL A 169 -2.92 10.09 14.53
C VAL A 169 -2.54 9.26 15.76
N ALA A 170 -2.74 7.95 15.69
CA ALA A 170 -2.40 7.03 16.78
C ALA A 170 -0.89 6.83 16.99
N TYR A 171 -0.08 7.14 15.97
CA TYR A 171 1.37 7.04 15.99
C TYR A 171 1.98 7.89 14.87
N GLU A 172 3.25 8.27 15.02
CA GLU A 172 4.02 8.97 13.99
C GLU A 172 4.57 7.93 12.97
N LEU A 173 4.24 8.09 11.69
CA LEU A 173 4.56 7.10 10.66
C LEU A 173 6.06 6.91 10.46
N GLU A 174 6.85 7.98 10.49
CA GLU A 174 8.31 7.92 10.42
C GLU A 174 8.88 7.01 11.52
N ASP A 175 8.46 7.22 12.77
CA ASP A 175 8.94 6.46 13.93
C ASP A 175 8.55 4.97 13.81
N ALA A 176 7.34 4.67 13.36
CA ALA A 176 6.88 3.30 13.14
C ALA A 176 7.69 2.57 12.05
N LEU A 177 7.99 3.23 10.93
CA LEU A 177 8.81 2.67 9.84
C LEU A 177 10.24 2.41 10.31
N ARG A 178 10.83 3.36 11.06
CA ARG A 178 12.17 3.20 11.66
C ARG A 178 12.21 2.05 12.66
N ALA A 179 11.17 1.89 13.49
CA ALA A 179 11.07 0.81 14.46
C ALA A 179 11.04 -0.58 13.80
N GLU A 180 10.47 -0.70 12.60
CA GLU A 180 10.50 -1.94 11.81
C GLU A 180 11.84 -2.14 11.05
N GLY A 181 12.73 -1.15 11.10
CA GLY A 181 14.11 -1.23 10.59
C GLY A 181 14.31 -0.58 9.21
N ALA A 182 13.42 0.31 8.79
CA ALA A 182 13.57 1.05 7.53
C ALA A 182 14.76 2.02 7.56
N ASP A 183 15.50 2.11 6.45
CA ASP A 183 16.45 3.20 6.19
C ASP A 183 15.66 4.43 5.68
N TYR A 184 14.97 5.08 6.62
CA TYR A 184 14.12 6.23 6.34
C TYR A 184 14.95 7.51 6.13
N SER A 185 14.61 8.27 5.09
CA SER A 185 15.12 9.63 4.89
C SER A 185 14.01 10.60 4.47
N SER A 186 14.13 11.87 4.89
CA SER A 186 13.23 12.98 4.53
C SER A 186 14.00 14.18 3.98
N THR A 187 13.30 15.16 3.45
CA THR A 187 13.75 16.52 3.15
C THR A 187 12.91 17.51 3.97
N ASP A 188 13.16 18.81 3.79
CA ASP A 188 12.37 19.88 4.40
C ASP A 188 10.86 19.69 4.17
N ASN A 189 10.06 20.11 5.16
CA ASN A 189 8.61 19.94 5.15
C ASN A 189 8.00 20.46 3.83
N TRP A 190 7.07 19.67 3.27
CA TRP A 190 6.32 19.99 2.06
C TRP A 190 7.16 20.11 0.77
N GLN A 191 8.47 19.83 0.82
CA GLN A 191 9.30 19.75 -0.37
C GLN A 191 9.21 18.35 -1.01
N PRO A 192 9.26 18.26 -2.35
CA PRO A 192 9.17 16.97 -3.04
C PRO A 192 10.39 16.10 -2.74
N LYS A 193 10.14 14.84 -2.35
CA LYS A 193 11.17 13.81 -2.23
C LYS A 193 10.62 12.45 -2.61
N VAL A 194 11.37 11.75 -3.45
CA VAL A 194 11.09 10.38 -3.86
C VAL A 194 12.32 9.53 -3.57
N VAL A 195 12.09 8.35 -3.00
CA VAL A 195 13.13 7.32 -2.78
C VAL A 195 12.77 6.10 -3.60
N VAL A 196 13.71 5.65 -4.43
CA VAL A 196 13.62 4.43 -5.24
C VAL A 196 14.61 3.41 -4.70
N ASP A 197 14.10 2.27 -4.24
CA ASP A 197 14.88 1.12 -3.77
C ASP A 197 14.45 -0.14 -4.52
N GLY A 198 15.07 -0.37 -5.67
CA GLY A 198 14.70 -1.45 -6.57
C GLY A 198 13.25 -1.33 -7.06
N ARG A 199 12.36 -2.19 -6.54
CA ARG A 199 10.93 -2.21 -6.88
C ARG A 199 10.05 -1.43 -5.90
N LEU A 200 10.63 -0.90 -4.82
CA LEU A 200 9.93 -0.04 -3.87
C LEU A 200 10.14 1.43 -4.25
N ILE A 201 9.06 2.18 -4.46
CA ILE A 201 9.11 3.61 -4.78
C ILE A 201 8.24 4.36 -3.77
N THR A 202 8.84 5.24 -2.98
CA THR A 202 8.12 5.97 -1.93
C THR A 202 8.26 7.48 -2.09
N GLY A 203 7.22 8.22 -1.76
CA GLY A 203 7.18 9.68 -1.81
C GLY A 203 6.88 10.29 -0.44
N GLN A 204 7.50 11.42 -0.11
CA GLN A 204 7.40 11.99 1.24
C GLN A 204 6.01 12.58 1.54
N ASN A 205 5.44 13.35 0.62
CA ASN A 205 4.29 14.22 0.88
C ASN A 205 3.52 14.52 -0.43
N PRO A 206 2.43 15.32 -0.42
CA PRO A 206 1.67 15.61 -1.63
C PRO A 206 2.51 16.22 -2.77
N ALA A 207 3.49 17.07 -2.47
CA ALA A 207 4.39 17.65 -3.49
C ALA A 207 5.22 16.59 -4.24
N SER A 208 5.38 15.41 -3.63
CA SER A 208 6.08 14.27 -4.22
C SER A 208 5.21 13.47 -5.21
N ALA A 209 3.93 13.81 -5.39
CA ALA A 209 2.99 13.05 -6.22
C ALA A 209 3.40 12.96 -7.70
N GLY A 210 3.63 14.11 -8.33
CA GLY A 210 4.10 14.19 -9.71
C GLY A 210 5.46 13.53 -9.93
N PRO A 211 6.52 13.86 -9.14
CA PRO A 211 7.81 13.19 -9.23
C PRO A 211 7.72 11.67 -9.09
N LEU A 212 6.94 11.15 -8.13
CA LEU A 212 6.76 9.71 -7.95
C LEU A 212 6.11 9.05 -9.17
N ALA A 213 5.11 9.71 -9.79
CA ALA A 213 4.48 9.19 -11.00
C ALA A 213 5.47 9.03 -12.16
N LYS A 214 6.44 9.96 -12.28
CA LYS A 214 7.50 9.89 -13.30
C LYS A 214 8.43 8.70 -13.05
N GLU A 215 8.85 8.49 -11.80
CA GLU A 215 9.69 7.35 -11.42
C GLU A 215 8.96 6.01 -11.65
N LEU A 216 7.69 5.92 -11.26
CA LEU A 216 6.85 4.75 -11.51
C LEU A 216 6.73 4.48 -13.02
N LEU A 217 6.45 5.50 -13.83
CA LEU A 217 6.36 5.34 -15.29
C LEU A 217 7.69 4.89 -15.91
N ALA A 218 8.82 5.41 -15.44
CA ALA A 218 10.14 4.98 -15.88
C ALA A 218 10.40 3.50 -15.52
N ALA A 219 10.07 3.10 -14.30
CA ALA A 219 10.21 1.71 -13.84
C ALA A 219 9.31 0.75 -14.63
N LEU A 220 8.05 1.12 -14.90
CA LEU A 220 7.12 0.35 -15.74
C LEU A 220 7.67 0.15 -17.16
N LYS A 221 8.22 1.21 -17.78
CA LYS A 221 8.85 1.12 -19.10
C LYS A 221 10.06 0.19 -19.10
N LYS A 222 10.87 0.22 -18.04
CA LYS A 222 12.02 -0.67 -17.89
C LYS A 222 11.60 -2.14 -17.79
N LEU A 223 10.60 -2.45 -16.97
CA LEU A 223 10.04 -3.82 -16.85
C LEU A 223 9.51 -4.33 -18.19
N ALA A 224 8.79 -3.49 -18.94
CA ALA A 224 8.29 -3.85 -20.26
C ALA A 224 9.42 -4.16 -21.26
N GLN A 225 10.54 -3.43 -21.18
CA GLN A 225 11.71 -3.67 -22.04
C GLN A 225 12.48 -4.93 -21.64
N GLU A 226 12.62 -5.20 -20.35
CA GLU A 226 13.31 -6.40 -19.85
C GLU A 226 12.53 -7.68 -20.18
N GLY A 227 11.19 -7.65 -20.09
CA GLY A 227 10.32 -8.74 -20.54
C GLY A 227 10.41 -9.01 -22.05
N CYS A 228 10.66 -7.98 -22.86
CA CYS A 228 10.86 -8.11 -24.31
C CYS A 228 12.28 -8.60 -24.70
N LYS A 229 13.26 -8.50 -23.81
CA LYS A 229 14.66 -8.92 -24.06
C LYS A 229 14.96 -10.36 -23.63
N GLY A 230 13.96 -11.12 -23.17
CA GLY A 230 14.08 -12.57 -23.04
C GLY A 230 14.49 -13.22 -24.38
N PRO A 231 15.18 -14.37 -24.38
CA PRO A 231 15.63 -14.99 -25.62
C PRO A 231 14.45 -15.14 -26.58
N PRO A 232 14.63 -14.92 -27.90
CA PRO A 232 13.57 -15.17 -28.85
C PRO A 232 13.15 -16.62 -28.67
N SER A 233 11.95 -16.86 -28.16
CA SER A 233 11.40 -18.20 -28.00
C SER A 233 11.09 -18.74 -29.39
N GLY A 234 12.13 -19.14 -30.10
CA GLY A 234 12.07 -19.84 -31.36
C GLY A 234 11.74 -21.29 -31.11
N ARG A 235 10.46 -21.62 -30.99
CA ARG A 235 9.77 -22.68 -31.76
C ARG A 235 8.39 -23.02 -31.21
N CYS A 236 7.46 -23.12 -32.15
CA CYS A 236 6.16 -23.75 -32.03
C CYS A 236 6.26 -25.28 -31.81
N ARG A 237 5.26 -25.79 -31.07
CA ARG A 237 4.63 -27.13 -31.08
C ARG A 237 5.38 -28.36 -30.54
N SER A 238 4.73 -28.88 -29.48
CA SER A 238 4.14 -30.23 -29.35
C SER A 238 4.85 -31.26 -28.46
N THR A 239 3.96 -31.98 -27.75
CA THR A 239 4.11 -33.21 -26.96
C THR A 239 4.59 -33.05 -25.51
N ALA A 240 3.63 -33.21 -24.60
CA ALA A 240 3.86 -33.63 -23.23
C ALA A 240 4.43 -35.06 -23.20
N PRO A 241 5.08 -35.43 -22.09
CA PRO A 241 4.78 -36.71 -21.49
C PRO A 241 4.41 -36.59 -20.01
N GLU A 242 3.64 -37.60 -19.61
CA GLU A 242 3.02 -37.84 -18.33
C GLU A 242 4.02 -37.99 -17.16
N GLY A 243 3.51 -37.65 -15.97
CA GLY A 243 3.73 -38.42 -14.75
C GLY A 243 5.05 -38.23 -14.02
N LEU A 244 4.97 -37.66 -12.81
CA LEU A 244 5.56 -38.21 -11.58
C LEU A 244 5.09 -37.42 -10.35
N SER A 245 4.57 -38.15 -9.37
CA SER A 245 3.95 -37.72 -8.11
C SER A 245 4.95 -37.16 -7.07
N PRO A 246 4.49 -36.43 -6.03
CA PRO A 246 5.35 -35.67 -5.12
C PRO A 246 5.86 -36.50 -3.95
N GLN A 247 7.15 -36.37 -3.62
CA GLN A 247 7.69 -36.82 -2.32
C GLN A 247 7.90 -35.62 -1.39
N ALA A 248 7.20 -35.68 -0.26
CA ALA A 248 7.26 -34.75 0.85
C ALA A 248 8.62 -34.80 1.56
N ARG A 249 9.07 -33.65 2.07
CA ARG A 249 10.08 -33.58 3.15
C ARG A 249 9.49 -32.81 4.34
N PRO A 250 9.82 -33.20 5.58
CA PRO A 250 9.21 -32.65 6.78
C PRO A 250 9.75 -31.25 7.11
N ARG A 251 8.88 -30.41 7.70
CA ARG A 251 9.26 -29.12 8.30
C ARG A 251 9.86 -29.37 9.69
N PRO A 252 10.94 -28.67 10.09
CA PRO A 252 11.31 -28.58 11.48
C PRO A 252 10.40 -27.60 12.23
N VAL A 253 9.97 -28.02 13.42
CA VAL A 253 9.26 -27.28 14.45
C VAL A 253 10.28 -26.40 15.18
N LEU A 254 10.04 -25.09 15.29
CA LEU A 254 10.70 -24.26 16.29
C LEU A 254 9.68 -23.31 16.93
N GLU A 255 9.75 -23.30 18.25
CA GLU A 255 8.82 -22.74 19.21
C GLU A 255 8.79 -21.21 19.17
N ALA A 256 7.59 -20.68 19.39
CA ALA A 256 7.33 -19.27 19.64
C ALA A 256 7.47 -19.00 21.15
N ASP A 257 8.38 -18.11 21.54
CA ASP A 257 8.43 -17.62 22.92
C ASP A 257 8.89 -16.15 23.01
N TRP A 258 8.18 -15.27 22.29
CA TRP A 258 8.42 -13.81 22.33
C TRP A 258 7.16 -12.96 22.56
N ALA A 259 5.97 -13.57 22.63
CA ALA A 259 4.70 -12.83 22.74
C ALA A 259 4.25 -12.53 24.19
N ASP A 260 4.79 -13.22 25.21
CA ASP A 260 4.25 -13.17 26.58
C ASP A 260 4.94 -12.15 27.52
N ARG A 261 5.97 -11.42 27.05
CA ARG A 261 6.68 -10.44 27.91
C ARG A 261 6.25 -8.98 27.74
N VAL A 262 5.32 -8.67 26.84
CA VAL A 262 4.91 -7.28 26.57
C VAL A 262 3.42 -7.03 26.82
N TYR A 263 2.58 -8.05 26.83
CA TYR A 263 1.13 -7.88 26.95
C TYR A 263 0.55 -8.75 28.07
N GLY A 264 0.42 -8.17 29.26
CA GLY A 264 -0.32 -8.80 30.36
C GLY A 264 -1.77 -9.04 29.97
N THR A 265 -2.11 -10.30 29.71
CA THR A 265 -3.47 -10.72 29.42
C THR A 265 -4.20 -10.96 30.75
N GLY A 266 -4.96 -9.96 31.19
CA GLY A 266 -6.00 -10.14 32.19
C GLY A 266 -7.07 -11.08 31.62
N GLY A 267 -7.06 -12.34 32.07
CA GLY A 267 -8.08 -13.33 31.72
C GLY A 267 -9.46 -12.97 32.30
N PRO A 268 -10.56 -13.29 31.61
CA PRO A 268 -11.90 -13.09 32.14
C PRO A 268 -12.26 -14.16 33.17
N ASN A 269 -12.72 -13.72 34.34
CA ASN A 269 -13.33 -14.57 35.37
C ASN A 269 -14.59 -15.25 34.81
N CYS A 270 -14.56 -16.58 34.75
CA CYS A 270 -15.76 -17.41 34.67
C CYS A 270 -16.50 -17.34 36.01
N MET A 271 -17.68 -16.73 36.06
CA MET A 271 -18.66 -17.01 37.11
C MET A 271 -19.74 -17.93 36.56
N ALA A 272 -19.71 -19.17 37.04
CA ALA A 272 -20.74 -20.17 36.84
C ALA A 272 -22.01 -19.79 37.59
N SER A 273 -23.14 -19.98 36.93
CA SER A 273 -24.47 -20.00 37.51
C SER A 273 -24.64 -21.21 38.43
N SER A 274 -25.17 -20.97 39.64
CA SER A 274 -25.78 -22.01 40.46
C SER A 274 -27.12 -21.53 40.97
N THR A 275 -28.15 -22.27 40.58
CA THR A 275 -29.53 -22.26 41.07
C THR A 275 -29.64 -22.89 42.46
N ALA A 276 -30.37 -22.24 43.37
CA ALA A 276 -31.15 -22.82 44.49
C ALA A 276 -32.05 -21.67 45.00
N ALA A 277 -33.38 -21.73 44.88
CA ALA A 277 -34.33 -22.45 45.74
C ALA A 277 -34.48 -21.81 47.13
N ASP A 278 -35.75 -21.44 47.38
CA ASP A 278 -36.41 -20.85 48.57
C ASP A 278 -36.30 -19.33 48.81
#